data_AF-X1MQH6-F1
#
_entry.id   AF-X1MQH6-F1
#
_cell.length_a   1.000
_cell.length_b   1.000
_cell.length_c   1.000
_cell.angle_alpha   90.00
_cell.angle_beta   90.00
_cell.angle_gamma   90.00
#
_symmetry.space_group_name_H-M   'P 1'
#
loop_
_entity.id
_entity.type
_entity.pdbx_description
1 polymer ?
#
loop_
_entity_poly.entity_id
_entity_poly.type
_entity_poly.pdbx_seq_one_letter_code
_entity_poly.pdbx_strand_id
1 'polypeptide(L)' 'MVGEVVNLAEDFLVSGAAIDRFLADQLLIYMAISKAGYYTTNELSSHLLTNMEIIKKFLDVNFSMEQDAGVYKVSCHSV' A
#
# COMPACT_ATOMS: atom_id res chain seq x y z
N MET A 1 4.02 -22.70 7.25
CA MET A 1 3.99 -22.64 5.78
C MET A 1 2.57 -22.60 5.21
N VAL A 2 1.78 -23.68 5.22
CA VAL A 2 0.40 -23.61 4.66
C VAL A 2 -0.55 -22.79 5.56
N GLY A 3 -0.52 -23.01 6.88
CA GLY A 3 -1.40 -22.28 7.82
C GLY A 3 -1.17 -20.76 7.84
N GLU A 4 0.07 -20.31 7.65
CA GLU A 4 0.38 -18.87 7.61
C GLU A 4 -0.21 -18.19 6.37
N VAL A 5 -0.15 -18.86 5.21
CA VAL A 5 -0.73 -18.35 3.97
C VAL A 5 -2.26 -18.33 4.06
N VAL A 6 -2.87 -19.32 4.73
CA VAL A 6 -4.31 -19.33 5.00
C VAL A 6 -4.70 -18.13 5.85
N ASN A 7 -4.00 -17.87 6.96
CA ASN A 7 -4.29 -16.70 7.81
C ASN A 7 -4.15 -15.38 7.04
N LEU A 8 -3.08 -15.22 6.25
CA LEU A 8 -2.88 -14.02 5.44
C LEU A 8 -3.99 -13.81 4.42
N ALA A 9 -4.47 -14.90 3.80
CA ALA A 9 -5.59 -14.85 2.86
C ALA A 9 -6.90 -14.51 3.57
N GLU A 10 -7.18 -15.11 4.72
CA GLU A 10 -8.38 -14.82 5.52
C GLU A 10 -8.40 -13.38 6.00
N ASP A 11 -7.29 -12.88 6.55
CA ASP A 11 -7.14 -11.49 7.01
C ASP A 11 -7.37 -10.50 5.86
N PHE A 12 -6.84 -10.80 4.67
CA PHE A 12 -7.07 -9.98 3.48
C PHE A 12 -8.54 -10.02 3.04
N LEU A 13 -9.14 -11.21 2.92
CA LEU A 13 -10.53 -11.38 2.48
C LEU A 13 -11.53 -10.68 3.41
N VAL A 14 -11.31 -10.73 4.73
CA VAL A 14 -12.19 -10.09 5.72
C VAL A 14 -12.06 -8.57 5.71
N SER A 15 -10.87 -8.03 5.40
CA SER A 15 -10.61 -6.58 5.44
C SER A 15 -11.44 -5.77 4.45
N GLY A 16 -11.86 -6.36 3.32
CA GLY A 16 -12.48 -5.63 2.22
C GLY A 16 -11.52 -4.69 1.46
N ALA A 17 -10.21 -4.74 1.74
CA ALA A 17 -9.22 -3.99 0.99
C ALA A 17 -9.12 -4.50 -0.45
N ALA A 18 -8.92 -3.57 -1.39
CA ALA A 18 -8.68 -3.92 -2.80
C ALA A 18 -7.37 -4.70 -3.04
N ILE A 19 -6.32 -4.41 -2.26
CA ILE A 19 -4.95 -4.90 -2.49
C ILE A 19 -4.37 -5.48 -1.19
N ASP A 20 -3.66 -6.61 -1.27
CA ASP A 20 -2.99 -7.20 -0.12
C ASP A 20 -1.66 -6.50 0.21
N ARG A 21 -1.14 -6.76 1.42
CA ARG A 21 0.09 -6.16 1.92
C ARG A 21 1.32 -6.29 1.01
N PHE A 22 1.47 -7.39 0.26
CA PHE A 22 2.64 -7.62 -0.59
C PHE A 22 2.52 -6.91 -1.92
N LEU A 23 1.31 -6.90 -2.51
CA LEU A 23 1.05 -6.16 -3.74
C LEU A 23 1.06 -4.65 -3.50
N ALA A 24 0.67 -4.18 -2.32
CA ALA A 24 0.76 -2.77 -1.93
C ALA A 24 2.18 -2.22 -2.11
N ASP A 25 3.21 -2.98 -1.69
CA ASP A 25 4.62 -2.60 -1.86
C ASP A 25 5.02 -2.37 -3.32
N GLN A 26 4.53 -3.23 -4.21
CA GLN A 26 4.90 -3.22 -5.63
C GLN A 26 4.20 -2.10 -6.41
N LEU A 27 2.99 -1.71 -6.01
CA LEU A 27 2.21 -0.69 -6.72
C LEU A 27 2.71 0.75 -6.50
N LEU A 28 3.48 1.00 -5.44
CA LEU A 28 3.97 2.35 -5.10
C LEU A 28 4.74 3.02 -6.24
N ILE A 29 5.63 2.29 -6.92
CA ILE A 29 6.46 2.87 -7.98
C ILE A 29 5.64 3.26 -9.21
N TYR A 30 4.61 2.48 -9.54
CA TYR A 30 3.73 2.78 -10.67
C TYR A 30 2.88 4.01 -10.38
N MET A 31 2.35 4.13 -9.16
CA MET A 31 1.63 5.35 -8.75
C MET A 31 2.56 6.57 -8.79
N ALA A 32 3.79 6.45 -8.29
CA ALA A 32 4.76 7.53 -8.30
C ALA A 32 5.17 8.00 -9.71
N ILE A 33 5.37 7.07 -10.65
CA ILE A 33 5.65 7.41 -12.04
C ILE A 33 4.45 8.14 -12.67
N SER A 34 3.23 7.70 -12.36
CA SER A 34 2.01 8.38 -12.82
C SER A 34 1.70 9.69 -12.08
N LYS A 35 2.40 9.95 -10.97
CA LYS A 35 2.20 11.08 -10.03
C LYS A 35 0.78 11.21 -9.46
N ALA A 36 0.03 10.12 -9.48
CA ALA A 36 -1.38 10.09 -9.08
C ALA A 36 -1.80 8.66 -8.69
N GLY A 37 -3.03 8.56 -8.19
CA GLY A 37 -3.68 7.28 -7.90
C GLY A 37 -3.76 6.97 -6.42
N TYR A 38 -4.58 5.98 -6.11
CA TYR A 38 -4.75 5.46 -4.75
C TYR A 38 -5.18 4.00 -4.79
N TYR A 39 -4.93 3.29 -3.71
CA TYR A 39 -5.51 1.98 -3.44
C TYR A 39 -5.78 1.83 -1.94
N THR A 40 -6.51 0.79 -1.58
CA THR A 40 -6.73 0.39 -0.18
C THR A 40 -5.98 -0.90 0.12
N THR A 41 -5.28 -0.97 1.24
CA THR A 41 -4.59 -2.16 1.77
C THR A 41 -5.04 -2.47 3.19
N ASN A 42 -5.01 -3.74 3.59
CA ASN A 42 -5.38 -4.16 4.94
C ASN A 42 -4.27 -3.90 5.98
N GLU A 43 -3.02 -3.71 5.53
CA GLU A 43 -1.87 -3.47 6.40
C GLU A 43 -0.87 -2.50 5.76
N LEU A 44 -0.27 -1.63 6.60
CA LEU A 44 0.90 -0.83 6.25
C LEU A 44 2.17 -1.58 6.69
N SER A 45 2.83 -2.25 5.76
CA SER A 45 4.08 -2.97 6.06
C SER A 45 5.24 -2.00 6.30
N SER A 46 6.27 -2.43 7.02
CA SER A 46 7.51 -1.65 7.17
C SER A 46 8.22 -1.43 5.82
N HIS A 47 8.11 -2.39 4.90
CA HIS A 47 8.59 -2.28 3.53
C HIS A 47 7.87 -1.18 2.77
N LEU A 48 6.56 -1.05 2.96
CA LEU A 48 5.73 -0.07 2.28
C LEU A 48 6.16 1.34 2.66
N LEU A 49 6.28 1.58 3.96
CA LEU A 49 6.71 2.87 4.50
C LEU A 49 8.13 3.22 4.04
N THR A 50 9.04 2.26 4.08
CA THR A 50 10.42 2.47 3.61
C THR A 50 10.46 2.77 2.11
N ASN A 51 9.68 2.05 1.30
CA ASN A 51 9.60 2.27 -0.14
C ASN A 51 9.03 3.66 -0.47
N MET A 52 8.00 4.13 0.25
CA MET A 52 7.51 5.50 0.11
C MET A 52 8.64 6.52 0.36
N GLU A 53 9.39 6.36 1.46
CA GLU A 53 10.51 7.26 1.79
C GLU A 53 11.63 7.24 0.75
N ILE A 54 11.93 6.08 0.17
CA ILE A 54 12.92 5.97 -0.89
C ILE A 54 12.42 6.63 -2.17
N ILE A 55 11.19 6.34 -2.61
CA ILE A 55 10.63 6.86 -3.85
C ILE A 55 10.59 8.40 -3.84
N LYS A 56 10.17 9.03 -2.72
CA LYS A 56 10.14 10.50 -2.58
C LYS A 56 11.51 11.17 -2.74
N LYS A 57 12.61 10.44 -2.55
CA LYS A 57 13.97 10.98 -2.75
C LYS A 57 14.37 11.05 -4.23
N PHE A 58 13.72 10.27 -5.09
CA PHE A 58 14.05 10.16 -6.51
C PHE A 58 12.98 10.77 -7.42
N LEU A 59 11.71 10.78 -6.98
CA LEU A 59 10.58 11.30 -7.74
C LEU A 59 9.89 12.43 -6.96
N ASP A 60 9.44 13.45 -7.70
CA ASP A 60 8.73 14.61 -7.19
C ASP A 60 7.27 14.27 -6.88
N VAL A 61 7.08 13.43 -5.87
CA VAL A 61 5.78 12.96 -5.39
C VAL A 61 5.75 12.93 -3.86
N ASN A 62 4.54 12.95 -3.29
CA ASN A 62 4.29 12.62 -1.91
C ASN A 62 3.26 11.47 -1.81
N PHE A 63 3.23 10.83 -0.65
CA PHE A 63 2.25 9.81 -0.32
C PHE A 63 1.45 10.24 0.91
N SER A 64 0.14 9.98 0.91
CA SER A 64 -0.71 10.10 2.09
C SER A 64 -1.37 8.77 2.42
N MET A 65 -1.64 8.56 3.71
CA MET A 65 -2.24 7.35 4.24
C MET A 65 -3.38 7.77 5.17
N GLU A 66 -4.57 7.27 4.88
CA GLU A 66 -5.77 7.51 5.69
C GLU A 66 -6.34 6.16 6.10
N GLN A 67 -6.74 6.02 7.36
CA GLN A 67 -7.45 4.82 7.81
C GLN A 67 -8.95 5.07 7.70
N ASP A 68 -9.64 4.19 6.98
CA ASP A 68 -11.09 4.23 6.84
C ASP A 68 -11.66 2.80 6.95
N ALA A 69 -12.71 2.63 7.75
CA ALA A 69 -13.40 1.36 7.96
C ALA A 69 -12.50 0.12 8.20
N GLY A 70 -11.32 0.29 8.83
CA GLY A 70 -10.40 -0.80 9.12
C GLY A 70 -9.39 -1.13 8.00
N VAL A 71 -9.40 -0.39 6.89
CA VAL A 71 -8.38 -0.46 5.83
C VAL A 71 -7.59 0.84 5.74
N TYR A 72 -6.44 0.80 5.08
CA TYR A 72 -5.61 1.96 4.81
C TYR A 72 -5.70 2.36 3.35
N LYS A 73 -6.20 3.57 3.09
CA LYS A 73 -6.14 4.20 1.78
C LYS A 73 -4.79 4.87 1.60
N VAL A 74 -3.99 4.33 0.69
CA VAL A 74 -2.70 4.88 0.28
C VAL A 74 -2.91 5.68 -0.99
N SER A 75 -2.52 6.96 -0.99
CA SER A 75 -2.65 7.85 -2.14
C SER A 75 -1.30 8.44 -2.52
N CYS A 76 -1.08 8.67 -3.81
CA CYS A 76 0.09 9.35 -4.35
C CYS A 76 -0.33 10.63 -5.08
N HIS A 77 0.45 11.69 -4.92
CA HIS A 77 0.23 12.99 -5.55
C HIS A 77 1.56 13.61 -5.94
N SER A 78 1.58 14.40 -7.00
CA SER A 78 2.71 15.28 -7.30
C SER A 78 2.89 16.28 -6.16
N VAL A 79 4.15 16.60 -5.85
CA VAL A 79 4.47 17.80 -5.06
C VAL A 79 4.24 19.05 -5.91
#